data_AF-A0A9P6QZU4-F1
#
_entry.id   AF-A0A9P6QZU4-F1
#
_cell.length_a   1.000
_cell.length_b   1.000
_cell.length_c   1.000
_cell.angle_alpha   90.00
_cell.angle_beta   90.00
_cell.angle_gamma   90.00
#
_symmetry.space_group_name_H-M   'P 1'
#
loop_
_entity.id
_entity.type
_entity.pdbx_description
1 polymer ?
#
loop_
_entity_poly.entity_id
_entity_poly.type
_entity_poly.pdbx_seq_one_letter_code
_entity_poly.pdbx_strand_id
1 'polypeptide(L)'
;MRHNVLGGKMNRGLTVAETLRILKRGEELSKEEIFKANLLGWCIEWLQAFFLVSDDIMDNSKTRRGQPCWYRVGGVGMVAINDAFILESAIYFFLKKHFKKDAYYVELIELFHETTYQTELGQLLDLITAPEDDIDLTRFSIEKHAFIVRYKTAYYSFYLPVALAMHMAGVKDEAAFKQAEDILLPLGEYFQVQDDYLDCYGKPEVIGKIGTDIEDNKCSWLINQALDKATPEQVKVLHENYGRRAEANVVAVKEVYNQIGVEGLFKAYEEESYTRLNALIAKLDHPLLSQDVFTSFMKRIYKRTK
;
A
#
# COMPACT_ATOMS: atom_id res chain seq x y z
N MET A 1 14.81 -2.96 13.71
CA MET A 1 14.14 -4.23 13.32
C MET A 1 12.95 -4.60 14.21
N ARG A 2 13.08 -4.90 15.51
CA ARG A 2 11.92 -5.32 16.35
C ARG A 2 10.79 -4.28 16.40
N HIS A 3 11.13 -2.99 16.55
CA HIS A 3 10.17 -1.88 16.57
C HIS A 3 9.43 -1.71 15.24
N ASN A 4 10.19 -1.63 14.14
CA ASN A 4 9.66 -1.21 12.83
C ASN A 4 9.04 -2.34 12.02
N VAL A 5 9.46 -3.58 12.22
CA VAL A 5 9.04 -4.71 11.37
C VAL A 5 7.86 -5.46 12.01
N LEU A 6 7.83 -5.61 13.34
CA LEU A 6 6.76 -6.33 14.04
C LEU A 6 5.53 -5.43 14.31
N GLY A 7 4.43 -6.04 14.78
CA GLY A 7 3.19 -5.33 15.17
C GLY A 7 2.19 -5.08 14.02
N GLY A 8 2.59 -5.33 12.77
CA GLY A 8 1.69 -5.37 11.63
C GLY A 8 0.97 -6.73 11.49
N LYS A 9 0.07 -6.82 10.52
CA LYS A 9 -0.66 -8.07 10.18
C LYS A 9 0.20 -9.09 9.43
N MET A 10 1.35 -8.67 8.90
CA MET A 10 2.23 -9.47 8.03
C MET A 10 1.54 -10.01 6.77
N ASN A 11 0.46 -9.36 6.30
CA ASN A 11 -0.31 -9.84 5.16
C ASN A 11 0.57 -9.98 3.91
N ARG A 12 1.46 -9.02 3.65
CA ARG A 12 2.36 -9.04 2.49
C ARG A 12 3.32 -10.22 2.58
N GLY A 13 3.95 -10.40 3.74
CA GLY A 13 4.88 -11.50 3.97
C GLY A 13 4.21 -12.88 3.89
N LEU A 14 3.03 -13.04 4.50
CA LEU A 14 2.27 -14.30 4.50
C LEU A 14 1.80 -14.70 3.11
N THR A 15 1.47 -13.72 2.26
CA THR A 15 1.03 -13.97 0.88
C THR A 15 2.05 -14.78 0.08
N VAL A 16 3.36 -14.55 0.24
CA VAL A 16 4.37 -15.26 -0.57
C VAL A 16 4.24 -16.78 -0.43
N ALA A 17 4.17 -17.26 0.82
CA ALA A 17 4.06 -18.68 1.11
C ALA A 17 2.69 -19.25 0.70
N GLU A 18 1.62 -18.47 0.85
CA GLU A 18 0.27 -18.86 0.42
C GLU A 18 0.17 -18.97 -1.10
N THR A 19 0.63 -17.96 -1.84
CA THR A 19 0.67 -17.97 -3.30
C THR A 19 1.49 -19.14 -3.81
N LEU A 20 2.67 -19.41 -3.24
CA LEU A 20 3.50 -20.54 -3.66
C LEU A 20 2.76 -21.88 -3.49
N ARG A 21 2.04 -22.08 -2.37
CA ARG A 21 1.22 -23.28 -2.16
C ARG A 21 0.11 -23.42 -3.19
N ILE A 22 -0.57 -22.32 -3.51
CA ILE A 22 -1.65 -22.30 -4.51
C ILE A 22 -1.09 -22.64 -5.90
N LEU A 23 0.03 -22.03 -6.31
CA LEU A 23 0.64 -22.27 -7.62
C LEU A 23 1.18 -23.70 -7.78
N LYS A 24 1.58 -24.34 -6.68
CA LYS A 24 2.00 -25.74 -6.62
C LYS A 24 0.83 -26.75 -6.58
N ARG A 25 -0.43 -26.28 -6.66
CA ARG A 25 -1.64 -27.10 -6.86
C ARG A 25 -1.79 -28.28 -5.88
N GLY A 26 -1.43 -28.06 -4.62
CA GLY A 26 -1.59 -29.06 -3.56
C GLY A 26 -0.39 -30.02 -3.39
N GLU A 27 0.70 -29.82 -4.12
CA GLU A 27 1.98 -30.45 -3.77
C GLU A 27 2.47 -29.96 -2.39
N GLU A 28 3.01 -30.88 -1.59
CA GLU A 28 3.59 -30.52 -0.30
C GLU A 28 4.90 -29.75 -0.52
N LEU A 29 4.94 -28.51 -0.01
CA LEU A 29 6.17 -27.71 -0.06
C LEU A 29 7.24 -28.35 0.82
N SER A 30 8.45 -28.49 0.27
CA SER A 30 9.61 -28.90 1.05
C SER A 30 9.92 -27.91 2.18
N LYS A 31 10.65 -28.38 3.20
CA LYS A 31 11.12 -27.51 4.30
C LYS A 31 11.95 -26.33 3.78
N GLU A 32 12.71 -26.54 2.70
CA GLU A 32 13.51 -25.48 2.08
C GLU A 32 12.63 -24.45 1.36
N GLU A 33 11.62 -24.89 0.58
CA GLU A 33 10.67 -23.98 -0.08
C GLU A 33 9.90 -23.14 0.94
N ILE A 34 9.42 -23.75 2.03
CA ILE A 34 8.73 -23.04 3.11
C ILE A 34 9.67 -21.99 3.75
N PHE A 35 10.91 -22.39 4.05
CA PHE A 35 11.90 -21.46 4.62
C PHE A 35 12.18 -20.28 3.69
N LYS A 36 12.43 -20.54 2.41
CA LYS A 36 12.71 -19.51 1.41
C LYS A 36 11.51 -18.59 1.17
N ALA A 37 10.30 -19.14 1.07
CA ALA A 37 9.09 -18.34 0.88
C ALA A 37 8.84 -17.41 2.08
N ASN A 38 9.02 -17.92 3.31
CA ASN A 38 8.92 -17.10 4.51
C ASN A 38 10.02 -16.03 4.57
N LEU A 39 11.26 -16.35 4.15
CA LEU A 39 12.35 -15.38 4.11
C LEU A 39 12.08 -14.26 3.10
N LEU A 40 11.52 -14.57 1.93
CA LEU A 40 11.06 -13.56 0.98
C LEU A 40 9.92 -12.74 1.56
N GLY A 41 8.99 -13.37 2.27
CA GLY A 41 7.96 -12.65 3.01
C GLY A 41 8.54 -11.63 3.99
N TRP A 42 9.57 -12.02 4.76
CA TRP A 42 10.30 -11.08 5.64
C TRP A 42 11.03 -9.98 4.87
N CYS A 43 11.56 -10.27 3.67
CA CYS A 43 12.16 -9.23 2.83
C CYS A 43 11.14 -8.16 2.42
N ILE A 44 9.89 -8.54 2.15
CA ILE A 44 8.82 -7.57 1.87
C ILE A 44 8.45 -6.78 3.14
N GLU A 45 8.41 -7.42 4.30
CA GLU A 45 8.13 -6.72 5.57
C GLU A 45 9.28 -5.77 5.97
N TRP A 46 10.54 -6.08 5.61
CA TRP A 46 11.66 -5.14 5.71
C TRP A 46 11.54 -3.99 4.73
N LEU A 47 11.14 -4.25 3.48
CA LEU A 47 10.90 -3.21 2.48
C LEU A 47 9.78 -2.26 2.94
N GLN A 48 8.68 -2.81 3.43
CA GLN A 48 7.61 -2.00 4.01
C GLN A 48 8.11 -1.19 5.21
N ALA A 49 8.90 -1.80 6.11
CA ALA A 49 9.44 -1.09 7.26
C ALA A 49 10.40 0.04 6.86
N PHE A 50 11.20 -0.15 5.80
CA PHE A 50 12.02 0.89 5.19
C PHE A 50 11.15 2.08 4.76
N PHE A 51 10.12 1.82 3.95
CA PHE A 51 9.21 2.88 3.50
C PHE A 51 8.51 3.57 4.67
N LEU A 52 7.97 2.82 5.64
CA LEU A 52 7.24 3.42 6.76
C LEU A 52 8.13 4.29 7.65
N VAL A 53 9.39 3.91 7.91
CA VAL A 53 10.31 4.74 8.70
C VAL A 53 10.60 6.05 7.97
N SER A 54 10.83 6.00 6.67
CA SER A 54 11.09 7.19 5.85
C SER A 54 9.83 8.07 5.71
N ASP A 55 8.69 7.46 5.42
CA ASP A 55 7.37 8.10 5.28
C ASP A 55 6.95 8.80 6.57
N ASP A 56 7.10 8.15 7.73
CA ASP A 56 6.78 8.75 9.02
C ASP A 56 7.59 10.05 9.29
N ILE A 57 8.82 10.14 8.78
CA ILE A 57 9.65 11.35 8.87
C ILE A 57 9.16 12.41 7.89
N MET A 58 8.92 12.03 6.63
CA MET A 58 8.47 12.94 5.56
C MET A 58 7.10 13.56 5.88
N ASP A 59 6.20 12.77 6.46
CA ASP A 59 4.83 13.16 6.82
C ASP A 59 4.72 13.69 8.27
N ASN A 60 5.85 13.84 8.98
CA ASN A 60 5.88 14.29 10.37
C ASN A 60 4.92 13.49 11.30
N SER A 61 4.70 12.21 10.99
CA SER A 61 3.75 11.34 11.66
C SER A 61 4.08 11.13 13.15
N LYS A 62 3.03 10.98 13.99
CA LYS A 62 3.19 10.84 15.46
C LYS A 62 3.31 9.39 15.91
N THR A 63 2.43 8.52 15.41
CA THR A 63 2.30 7.13 15.85
C THR A 63 2.12 6.18 14.69
N ARG A 64 2.70 4.99 14.80
CA ARG A 64 2.57 3.88 13.85
C ARG A 64 2.36 2.59 14.63
N ARG A 65 1.36 1.78 14.25
CA ARG A 65 1.04 0.48 14.88
C ARG A 65 0.86 0.58 16.41
N GLY A 66 0.21 1.65 16.87
CA GLY A 66 -0.03 1.90 18.30
C GLY A 66 1.21 2.29 19.12
N GLN A 67 2.34 2.59 18.48
CA GLN A 67 3.58 3.03 19.12
C GLN A 67 4.07 4.35 18.50
N PRO A 68 4.97 5.10 19.16
CA PRO A 68 5.62 6.26 18.54
C PRO A 68 6.34 5.87 17.24
N CYS A 69 6.24 6.73 16.22
CA CYS A 69 7.04 6.60 15.00
C CYS A 69 8.53 6.54 15.36
N TRP A 70 9.32 5.79 14.58
CA TRP A 70 10.69 5.43 14.97
C TRP A 70 11.57 6.64 15.31
N TYR A 71 11.53 7.68 14.48
CA TYR A 71 12.30 8.91 14.68
C TYR A 71 11.88 9.72 15.92
N ARG A 72 10.70 9.45 16.49
CA ARG A 72 10.20 10.08 17.72
C ARG A 72 10.53 9.29 18.98
N VAL A 73 11.09 8.09 18.86
CA VAL A 73 11.55 7.31 20.02
C VAL A 73 12.74 8.02 20.66
N GLY A 74 12.75 8.13 21.99
CA GLY A 74 13.81 8.81 22.73
C GLY A 74 15.19 8.24 22.41
N GLY A 75 16.12 9.10 22.00
CA GLY A 75 17.49 8.73 21.62
C GLY A 75 17.67 8.29 20.16
N VAL A 76 16.60 8.21 19.35
CA VAL A 76 16.69 7.85 17.92
C VAL A 76 16.84 9.11 17.06
N GLY A 77 15.83 9.99 17.04
CA GLY A 77 15.85 11.19 16.21
C GLY A 77 16.08 10.87 14.72
N MET A 78 16.86 11.71 14.04
CA MET A 78 17.14 11.56 12.60
C MET A 78 18.12 10.42 12.24
N VAL A 79 18.69 9.73 13.24
CA VAL A 79 19.39 8.45 12.99
C VAL A 79 18.47 7.44 12.30
N ALA A 80 17.15 7.60 12.49
CA ALA A 80 16.10 6.86 11.80
C ALA A 80 16.27 6.80 10.26
N ILE A 81 16.85 7.83 9.64
CA ILE A 81 17.14 7.84 8.18
C ILE A 81 18.12 6.70 7.83
N ASN A 82 19.23 6.61 8.56
CA ASN A 82 20.19 5.52 8.36
C ASN A 82 19.59 4.16 8.74
N ASP A 83 18.75 4.11 9.77
CA ASP A 83 18.07 2.87 10.15
C ASP A 83 17.13 2.36 9.05
N ALA A 84 16.52 3.27 8.28
CA ALA A 84 15.73 2.93 7.10
C ALA A 84 16.61 2.26 6.03
N PHE A 85 17.78 2.81 5.72
CA PHE A 85 18.73 2.21 4.76
C PHE A 85 19.22 0.83 5.20
N ILE A 86 19.39 0.60 6.51
CA ILE A 86 19.74 -0.71 7.05
C ILE A 86 18.61 -1.73 6.82
N LEU A 87 17.35 -1.31 6.95
CA LEU A 87 16.20 -2.19 6.70
C LEU A 87 16.18 -2.65 5.24
N GLU A 88 16.40 -1.73 4.30
CA GLU A 88 16.50 -2.05 2.87
C GLU A 88 17.73 -2.94 2.59
N SER A 89 18.91 -2.56 3.09
CA SER A 89 20.16 -3.32 2.89
C SER A 89 20.08 -4.76 3.41
N ALA A 90 19.30 -5.00 4.47
CA ALA A 90 19.08 -6.34 5.00
C ALA A 90 18.43 -7.27 3.97
N ILE A 91 17.53 -6.77 3.13
CA ILE A 91 16.88 -7.53 2.06
C ILE A 91 17.95 -8.15 1.16
N TYR A 92 18.82 -7.32 0.59
CA TYR A 92 19.85 -7.77 -0.35
C TYR A 92 20.91 -8.67 0.31
N PHE A 93 21.21 -8.43 1.60
CA PHE A 93 22.07 -9.32 2.37
C PHE A 93 21.48 -10.74 2.45
N PHE A 94 20.20 -10.87 2.80
CA PHE A 94 19.54 -12.17 2.93
C PHE A 94 19.24 -12.82 1.57
N LEU A 95 18.88 -12.05 0.56
CA LEU A 95 18.73 -12.54 -0.82
C LEU A 95 20.03 -13.17 -1.31
N LYS A 96 21.16 -12.45 -1.22
CA LYS A 96 22.47 -12.99 -1.62
C LYS A 96 22.86 -14.22 -0.80
N LYS A 97 22.58 -14.22 0.51
CA LYS A 97 22.98 -15.32 1.39
C LYS A 97 22.24 -16.62 1.07
N HIS A 98 20.94 -16.54 0.78
CA HIS A 98 20.07 -17.71 0.69
C HIS A 98 19.67 -18.09 -0.73
N PHE A 99 19.72 -17.15 -1.68
CA PHE A 99 19.18 -17.35 -3.03
C PHE A 99 20.22 -17.29 -4.13
N LYS A 100 21.47 -16.89 -3.89
CA LYS A 100 22.50 -16.70 -4.96
C LYS A 100 22.77 -17.91 -5.88
N LYS A 101 22.31 -19.11 -5.50
CA LYS A 101 22.45 -20.34 -6.30
C LYS A 101 21.14 -20.78 -6.96
N ASP A 102 20.02 -20.16 -6.60
CA ASP A 102 18.73 -20.43 -7.19
C ASP A 102 18.67 -19.82 -8.60
N ALA A 103 18.01 -20.53 -9.52
CA ALA A 103 17.94 -20.12 -10.92
C ALA A 103 17.19 -18.79 -11.14
N TYR A 104 16.40 -18.36 -10.16
CA TYR A 104 15.58 -17.15 -10.19
C TYR A 104 16.18 -16.00 -9.35
N TYR A 105 17.43 -16.10 -8.90
CA TYR A 105 18.05 -15.10 -8.02
C TYR A 105 18.08 -13.69 -8.61
N VAL A 106 18.40 -13.57 -9.90
CA VAL A 106 18.52 -12.28 -10.58
C VAL A 106 17.16 -11.61 -10.64
N GLU A 107 16.13 -12.37 -10.97
CA GLU A 107 14.74 -11.93 -11.05
C GLU A 107 14.24 -11.42 -9.68
N LEU A 108 14.63 -12.05 -8.56
CA LEU A 108 14.30 -11.53 -7.23
C LEU A 108 14.94 -10.15 -7.00
N ILE A 109 16.22 -10.01 -7.33
CA ILE A 109 16.97 -8.75 -7.14
C ILE A 109 16.36 -7.64 -7.99
N GLU A 110 16.13 -7.90 -9.27
CA GLU A 110 15.52 -6.96 -10.21
C GLU A 110 14.12 -6.56 -9.76
N LEU A 111 13.28 -7.52 -9.36
CA LEU A 111 11.93 -7.25 -8.89
C LEU A 111 11.90 -6.38 -7.61
N PHE A 112 12.80 -6.62 -6.65
CA PHE A 112 12.91 -5.77 -5.47
C PHE A 112 13.37 -4.35 -5.82
N HIS A 113 14.37 -4.19 -6.69
CA HIS A 113 14.85 -2.87 -7.12
C HIS A 113 13.78 -2.11 -7.91
N GLU A 114 13.14 -2.75 -8.88
CA GLU A 114 12.08 -2.15 -9.70
C GLU A 114 10.90 -1.73 -8.82
N THR A 115 10.44 -2.60 -7.92
CA THR A 115 9.35 -2.27 -7.00
C THR A 115 9.73 -1.12 -6.06
N THR A 116 10.99 -1.06 -5.63
CA THR A 116 11.48 0.03 -4.78
C THR A 116 11.44 1.35 -5.52
N TYR A 117 11.99 1.39 -6.73
CA TYR A 117 11.97 2.55 -7.61
C TYR A 117 10.53 3.02 -7.91
N GLN A 118 9.63 2.09 -8.24
CA GLN A 118 8.22 2.39 -8.46
C GLN A 118 7.58 3.02 -7.22
N THR A 119 7.86 2.49 -6.04
CA THR A 119 7.31 3.01 -4.78
C THR A 119 7.85 4.42 -4.48
N GLU A 120 9.13 4.65 -4.71
CA GLU A 120 9.76 5.97 -4.55
C GLU A 120 9.22 7.00 -5.55
N LEU A 121 8.93 6.61 -6.79
CA LEU A 121 8.24 7.48 -7.76
C LEU A 121 6.84 7.86 -7.28
N GLY A 122 6.09 6.90 -6.72
CA GLY A 122 4.79 7.16 -6.12
C GLY A 122 4.88 8.11 -4.94
N GLN A 123 5.88 7.91 -4.06
CA GLN A 123 6.15 8.80 -2.92
C GLN A 123 6.53 10.21 -3.38
N LEU A 124 7.37 10.34 -4.41
CA LEU A 124 7.73 11.64 -4.97
C LEU A 124 6.47 12.38 -5.44
N LEU A 125 5.61 11.70 -6.20
CA LEU A 125 4.38 12.32 -6.69
C LEU A 125 3.43 12.71 -5.54
N ASP A 126 3.33 11.89 -4.48
CA ASP A 126 2.56 12.20 -3.27
C ASP A 126 3.03 13.54 -2.66
N LEU A 127 4.33 13.67 -2.41
CA LEU A 127 4.91 14.84 -1.76
C LEU A 127 4.83 16.12 -2.60
N ILE A 128 5.09 16.06 -3.90
CA ILE A 128 5.04 17.25 -4.76
C ILE A 128 3.61 17.67 -5.11
N THR A 129 2.65 16.73 -5.04
CA THR A 129 1.23 17.05 -5.24
C THR A 129 0.64 17.73 -4.00
N ALA A 130 1.13 17.37 -2.82
CA ALA A 130 0.60 17.76 -1.51
C ALA A 130 1.65 18.40 -0.58
N PRO A 131 2.38 19.46 -0.99
CA PRO A 131 3.32 20.11 -0.08
C PRO A 131 2.60 20.78 1.09
N GLU A 132 3.09 20.59 2.32
CA GLU A 132 2.48 21.16 3.53
C GLU A 132 2.55 22.70 3.57
N ASP A 133 3.62 23.27 3.01
CA ASP A 133 3.89 24.72 3.06
C ASP A 133 3.21 25.50 1.92
N ASP A 134 2.60 24.82 0.95
CA ASP A 134 2.03 25.42 -0.28
C ASP A 134 0.74 24.72 -0.70
N ILE A 135 -0.33 24.97 0.07
CA ILE A 135 -1.64 24.33 -0.09
C ILE A 135 -2.35 24.87 -1.34
N ASP A 136 -2.52 24.01 -2.33
CA ASP A 136 -3.19 24.32 -3.59
C ASP A 136 -3.97 23.10 -4.10
N LEU A 137 -5.28 23.07 -3.80
CA LEU A 137 -6.15 21.96 -4.19
C LEU A 137 -6.34 21.83 -5.71
N THR A 138 -5.96 22.83 -6.51
CA THR A 138 -6.00 22.72 -7.98
C THR A 138 -4.98 21.72 -8.52
N ARG A 139 -3.99 21.34 -7.70
CA ARG A 139 -3.03 20.29 -8.02
C ARG A 139 -3.64 18.91 -7.91
N PHE A 140 -4.76 18.74 -7.22
CA PHE A 140 -5.37 17.43 -7.00
C PHE A 140 -6.16 17.00 -8.23
N SER A 141 -6.02 15.73 -8.57
CA SER A 141 -6.84 15.08 -9.59
C SER A 141 -6.93 13.59 -9.29
N ILE A 142 -8.03 12.97 -9.72
CA ILE A 142 -8.22 11.54 -9.52
C ILE A 142 -7.18 10.71 -10.28
N GLU A 143 -6.66 11.22 -11.40
CA GLU A 143 -5.58 10.60 -12.17
C GLU A 143 -4.25 10.62 -11.41
N LYS A 144 -3.93 11.73 -10.73
CA LYS A 144 -2.74 11.81 -9.87
C LYS A 144 -2.88 10.91 -8.67
N HIS A 145 -4.04 10.90 -8.01
CA HIS A 145 -4.32 9.94 -6.94
C HIS A 145 -4.12 8.50 -7.43
N ALA A 146 -4.73 8.11 -8.56
CA ALA A 146 -4.57 6.77 -9.12
C ALA A 146 -3.11 6.41 -9.42
N PHE A 147 -2.30 7.37 -9.92
CA PHE A 147 -0.87 7.16 -10.11
C PHE A 147 -0.15 6.96 -8.77
N ILE A 148 -0.34 7.88 -7.81
CA ILE A 148 0.26 7.81 -6.48
C ILE A 148 -0.05 6.45 -5.87
N VAL A 149 -1.31 6.05 -5.84
CA VAL A 149 -1.75 4.78 -5.27
C VAL A 149 -1.14 3.57 -5.97
N ARG A 150 -1.13 3.54 -7.31
CA ARG A 150 -0.57 2.43 -8.07
C ARG A 150 0.91 2.23 -7.75
N TYR A 151 1.66 3.32 -7.74
CA TYR A 151 3.11 3.30 -7.57
C TYR A 151 3.53 3.19 -6.10
N LYS A 152 3.02 4.07 -5.23
CA LYS A 152 3.32 4.13 -3.79
C LYS A 152 2.81 2.90 -3.04
N THR A 153 1.70 2.29 -3.46
CA THR A 153 1.05 1.23 -2.68
C THR A 153 0.92 -0.10 -3.42
N ALA A 154 0.36 -0.11 -4.64
CA ALA A 154 -0.10 -1.35 -5.26
C ALA A 154 1.03 -2.32 -5.63
N TYR A 155 2.13 -1.82 -6.20
CA TYR A 155 3.26 -2.68 -6.61
C TYR A 155 3.86 -3.45 -5.43
N TYR A 156 4.31 -2.77 -4.38
CA TYR A 156 4.97 -3.45 -3.26
C TYR A 156 4.00 -4.24 -2.36
N SER A 157 2.73 -3.83 -2.32
CA SER A 157 1.75 -4.44 -1.40
C SER A 157 1.00 -5.63 -1.98
N PHE A 158 0.80 -5.67 -3.31
CA PHE A 158 -0.01 -6.68 -3.97
C PHE A 158 0.78 -7.44 -5.04
N TYR A 159 1.44 -6.74 -5.95
CA TYR A 159 2.17 -7.38 -7.05
C TYR A 159 3.42 -8.13 -6.58
N LEU A 160 4.31 -7.46 -5.84
CA LEU A 160 5.60 -8.01 -5.38
C LEU A 160 5.46 -9.36 -4.66
N PRO A 161 4.59 -9.55 -3.65
CA PRO A 161 4.45 -10.85 -2.99
C PRO A 161 4.08 -12.01 -3.94
N VAL A 162 3.22 -11.74 -4.92
CA VAL A 162 2.75 -12.74 -5.87
C VAL A 162 3.83 -13.03 -6.91
N ALA A 163 4.45 -11.99 -7.47
CA ALA A 163 5.52 -12.13 -8.46
C ALA A 163 6.74 -12.88 -7.89
N LEU A 164 7.12 -12.63 -6.63
CA LEU A 164 8.17 -13.40 -5.95
C LEU A 164 7.81 -14.89 -5.87
N ALA A 165 6.57 -15.22 -5.49
CA ALA A 165 6.11 -16.61 -5.45
C ALA A 165 6.02 -17.26 -6.84
N MET A 166 5.68 -16.49 -7.89
CA MET A 166 5.68 -16.95 -9.28
C MET A 166 7.10 -17.33 -9.74
N HIS A 167 8.10 -16.50 -9.46
CA HIS A 167 9.50 -16.83 -9.74
C HIS A 167 9.94 -18.09 -8.98
N MET A 168 9.58 -18.23 -7.70
CA MET A 168 9.86 -19.44 -6.92
C MET A 168 9.17 -20.69 -7.50
N ALA A 169 7.97 -20.54 -8.04
CA ALA A 169 7.23 -21.62 -8.68
C ALA A 169 7.77 -21.97 -10.10
N GLY A 170 8.80 -21.25 -10.58
CA GLY A 170 9.42 -21.49 -11.87
C GLY A 170 8.66 -20.87 -13.05
N VAL A 171 7.74 -19.94 -12.80
CA VAL A 171 7.05 -19.19 -13.86
C VAL A 171 8.05 -18.27 -14.55
N LYS A 172 8.11 -18.37 -15.88
CA LYS A 172 8.99 -17.54 -16.75
C LYS A 172 8.21 -16.78 -17.83
N ASP A 173 6.92 -17.03 -17.95
CA ASP A 173 6.09 -16.45 -18.99
C ASP A 173 5.70 -15.02 -18.61
N GLU A 174 6.18 -14.03 -19.35
CA GLU A 174 5.87 -12.61 -19.15
C GLU A 174 4.36 -12.33 -19.22
N ALA A 175 3.61 -13.08 -20.04
CA ALA A 175 2.16 -12.93 -20.11
C ALA A 175 1.47 -13.30 -18.79
N ALA A 176 2.02 -14.28 -18.04
CA ALA A 176 1.54 -14.62 -16.71
C ALA A 176 1.76 -13.46 -15.74
N PHE A 177 2.96 -12.88 -15.72
CA PHE A 177 3.26 -11.73 -14.85
C PHE A 177 2.38 -10.54 -15.19
N LYS A 178 2.13 -10.30 -16.49
CA LYS A 178 1.25 -9.23 -16.94
C LYS A 178 -0.20 -9.43 -16.49
N GLN A 179 -0.76 -10.62 -16.66
CA GLN A 179 -2.12 -10.92 -16.18
C GLN A 179 -2.22 -10.80 -14.65
N ALA A 180 -1.19 -11.20 -13.91
CA ALA A 180 -1.16 -11.02 -12.46
C ALA A 180 -1.14 -9.52 -12.08
N GLU A 181 -0.31 -8.72 -12.76
CA GLU A 181 -0.25 -7.26 -12.58
C GLU A 181 -1.61 -6.59 -12.87
N ASP A 182 -2.26 -6.95 -13.98
CA ASP A 182 -3.55 -6.38 -14.41
C ASP A 182 -4.70 -6.62 -13.41
N ILE A 183 -4.56 -7.61 -12.53
CA ILE A 183 -5.50 -7.89 -11.43
C ILE A 183 -5.01 -7.25 -10.12
N LEU A 184 -3.72 -7.37 -9.80
CA LEU A 184 -3.14 -6.95 -8.52
C LEU A 184 -3.03 -5.44 -8.37
N LEU A 185 -2.79 -4.68 -9.45
CA LEU A 185 -2.74 -3.23 -9.36
C LEU A 185 -4.12 -2.62 -9.07
N PRO A 186 -5.22 -3.01 -9.75
CA PRO A 186 -6.55 -2.59 -9.35
C PRO A 186 -6.97 -3.03 -7.94
N LEU A 187 -6.50 -4.20 -7.47
CA LEU A 187 -6.71 -4.62 -6.07
C LEU A 187 -6.04 -3.66 -5.09
N GLY A 188 -4.80 -3.26 -5.39
CA GLY A 188 -4.06 -2.29 -4.59
C GLY A 188 -4.68 -0.90 -4.62
N GLU A 189 -5.26 -0.51 -5.76
CA GLU A 189 -6.01 0.74 -5.88
C GLU A 189 -7.21 0.78 -4.95
N TYR A 190 -8.07 -0.25 -5.03
CA TYR A 190 -9.20 -0.40 -4.13
C TYR A 190 -8.76 -0.40 -2.66
N PHE A 191 -7.68 -1.12 -2.33
CA PHE A 191 -7.15 -1.16 -0.97
C PHE A 191 -6.77 0.22 -0.43
N GLN A 192 -6.11 1.05 -1.23
CA GLN A 192 -5.70 2.39 -0.80
C GLN A 192 -6.90 3.34 -0.70
N VAL A 193 -7.88 3.27 -1.61
CA VAL A 193 -9.13 4.04 -1.47
C VAL A 193 -9.85 3.70 -0.16
N GLN A 194 -9.84 2.42 0.26
CA GLN A 194 -10.31 2.04 1.58
C GLN A 194 -9.46 2.63 2.71
N ASP A 195 -8.14 2.74 2.55
CA ASP A 195 -7.27 3.34 3.56
C ASP A 195 -7.58 4.82 3.74
N ASP A 196 -7.71 5.58 2.65
CA ASP A 196 -8.10 7.00 2.66
C ASP A 196 -9.48 7.20 3.32
N TYR A 197 -10.45 6.32 3.02
CA TYR A 197 -11.76 6.33 3.68
C TYR A 197 -11.64 6.08 5.19
N LEU A 198 -10.88 5.05 5.59
CA LEU A 198 -10.68 4.70 6.98
C LEU A 198 -9.85 5.74 7.74
N ASP A 199 -8.99 6.49 7.06
CA ASP A 199 -8.23 7.61 7.64
C ASP A 199 -9.19 8.70 8.14
N CYS A 200 -10.21 9.03 7.34
CA CYS A 200 -11.19 10.05 7.70
C CYS A 200 -12.30 9.55 8.63
N TYR A 201 -12.85 8.36 8.38
CA TYR A 201 -14.07 7.84 9.02
C TYR A 201 -13.84 6.69 10.00
N GLY A 202 -12.65 6.07 9.97
CA GLY A 202 -12.31 4.97 10.86
C GLY A 202 -12.05 5.43 12.29
N LYS A 203 -12.21 4.51 13.24
CA LYS A 203 -11.89 4.75 14.65
C LYS A 203 -10.41 4.49 14.92
N PRO A 204 -9.65 5.39 15.56
CA PRO A 204 -8.20 5.22 15.79
C PRO A 204 -7.81 3.89 16.44
N GLU A 205 -8.64 3.36 17.34
CA GLU A 205 -8.39 2.08 18.02
C GLU A 205 -8.42 0.89 17.05
N VAL A 206 -9.20 1.02 15.98
CA VAL A 206 -9.37 -0.01 14.96
C VAL A 206 -8.25 0.09 13.92
N ILE A 207 -7.97 1.30 13.43
CA ILE A 207 -6.98 1.55 12.37
C ILE A 207 -5.54 1.45 12.91
N GLY A 208 -5.34 1.74 14.20
CA GLY A 208 -4.02 1.73 14.87
C GLY A 208 -3.17 2.98 14.59
N LYS A 209 -3.76 4.01 13.97
CA LYS A 209 -3.22 5.36 13.76
C LYS A 209 -4.36 6.38 13.91
N ILE A 210 -4.00 7.62 14.22
CA ILE A 210 -4.88 8.78 14.04
C ILE A 210 -4.80 9.13 12.55
N GLY A 211 -5.94 9.30 11.88
CA GLY A 211 -5.95 9.76 10.50
C GLY A 211 -5.52 11.22 10.40
N THR A 212 -4.70 11.51 9.41
CA THR A 212 -4.06 12.83 9.23
C THR A 212 -4.13 13.34 7.79
N ASP A 213 -4.81 12.64 6.88
CA ASP A 213 -4.81 13.00 5.45
C ASP A 213 -5.29 14.44 5.20
N ILE A 214 -6.27 14.91 5.98
CA ILE A 214 -6.79 16.29 5.89
C ILE A 214 -5.74 17.29 6.40
N GLU A 215 -5.12 17.01 7.55
CA GLU A 215 -4.10 17.89 8.14
C GLU A 215 -2.84 17.98 7.29
N ASP A 216 -2.43 16.86 6.69
CA ASP A 216 -1.19 16.70 5.94
C ASP A 216 -1.38 17.03 4.44
N ASN A 217 -2.50 17.68 4.09
CA ASN A 217 -2.81 18.15 2.74
C ASN A 217 -2.79 17.03 1.68
N LYS A 218 -3.11 15.77 2.03
CA LYS A 218 -2.96 14.64 1.13
C LYS A 218 -3.93 14.70 -0.05
N CYS A 219 -3.47 14.30 -1.24
CA CYS A 219 -4.31 14.13 -2.43
C CYS A 219 -5.15 12.84 -2.32
N SER A 220 -5.95 12.70 -1.26
CA SER A 220 -6.74 11.49 -0.97
C SER A 220 -7.89 11.29 -1.97
N TRP A 221 -8.44 10.08 -2.02
CA TRP A 221 -9.63 9.80 -2.81
C TRP A 221 -10.81 10.71 -2.39
N LEU A 222 -10.99 10.93 -1.08
CA LEU A 222 -12.11 11.70 -0.52
C LEU A 222 -12.12 13.15 -1.00
N ILE A 223 -10.97 13.84 -0.99
CA ILE A 223 -10.92 15.24 -1.42
C ILE A 223 -11.16 15.36 -2.93
N ASN A 224 -10.66 14.42 -3.73
CA ASN A 224 -10.91 14.41 -5.17
C ASN A 224 -12.41 14.22 -5.50
N GLN A 225 -13.10 13.32 -4.78
CA GLN A 225 -14.55 13.16 -4.95
C GLN A 225 -15.32 14.39 -4.47
N ALA A 226 -14.91 14.98 -3.34
CA ALA A 226 -15.55 16.18 -2.82
C ALA A 226 -15.41 17.35 -3.80
N LEU A 227 -14.23 17.61 -4.35
CA LEU A 227 -13.98 18.69 -5.31
C LEU A 227 -14.80 18.51 -6.61
N ASP A 228 -14.99 17.27 -7.08
CA ASP A 228 -15.81 16.98 -8.27
C ASP A 228 -17.31 17.27 -8.06
N LYS A 229 -17.81 17.09 -6.83
CA LYS A 229 -19.25 17.23 -6.51
C LYS A 229 -19.63 18.52 -5.79
N ALA A 230 -18.66 19.26 -5.27
CA ALA A 230 -18.87 20.43 -4.43
C ALA A 230 -19.48 21.61 -5.20
N THR A 231 -20.35 22.37 -4.53
CA THR A 231 -20.76 23.70 -5.01
C THR A 231 -19.61 24.71 -4.88
N PRO A 232 -19.67 25.88 -5.55
CA PRO A 232 -18.65 26.92 -5.40
C PRO A 232 -18.41 27.35 -3.93
N GLU A 233 -19.46 27.38 -3.11
CA GLU A 233 -19.37 27.70 -1.68
C GLU A 233 -18.65 26.60 -0.90
N GLN A 234 -18.95 25.33 -1.20
CA GLN A 234 -18.28 24.18 -0.58
C GLN A 234 -16.81 24.11 -0.99
N VAL A 235 -16.49 24.37 -2.26
CA VAL A 235 -15.11 24.47 -2.76
C VAL A 235 -14.33 25.53 -1.98
N LYS A 236 -14.93 26.70 -1.73
CA LYS A 236 -14.30 27.74 -0.91
C LYS A 236 -14.00 27.26 0.51
N VAL A 237 -14.93 26.56 1.15
CA VAL A 237 -14.70 25.97 2.49
C VAL A 237 -13.56 24.96 2.44
N LEU A 238 -13.51 24.09 1.43
CA LEU A 238 -12.42 23.13 1.27
C LEU A 238 -11.06 23.85 1.12
N HIS A 239 -10.95 24.87 0.27
CA HIS A 239 -9.71 25.65 0.11
C HIS A 239 -9.27 26.37 1.39
N GLU A 240 -10.19 26.87 2.19
CA GLU A 240 -9.88 27.58 3.44
C GLU A 240 -9.42 26.64 4.57
N ASN A 241 -9.84 25.37 4.53
CA ASN A 241 -9.71 24.46 5.67
C ASN A 241 -8.85 23.21 5.42
N TYR A 242 -8.68 22.74 4.18
CA TYR A 242 -7.86 21.56 3.89
C TYR A 242 -6.36 21.86 4.08
N GLY A 243 -5.58 20.87 4.54
CA GLY A 243 -4.15 21.04 4.85
C GLY A 243 -3.89 21.89 6.10
N ARG A 244 -4.90 22.14 6.93
CA ARG A 244 -4.78 22.94 8.16
C ARG A 244 -4.87 22.03 9.39
N ARG A 245 -3.87 22.12 10.26
CA ARG A 245 -3.73 21.24 11.45
C ARG A 245 -4.69 21.57 12.61
N ALA A 246 -5.47 22.66 12.55
CA ALA A 246 -6.39 22.99 13.64
C ALA A 246 -7.66 22.13 13.54
N GLU A 247 -8.13 21.62 14.69
CA GLU A 247 -9.29 20.72 14.76
C GLU A 247 -10.54 21.31 14.10
N ALA A 248 -10.78 22.62 14.26
CA ALA A 248 -11.91 23.31 13.62
C ALA A 248 -11.88 23.23 12.09
N ASN A 249 -10.70 23.25 11.48
CA ASN A 249 -10.55 23.13 10.03
C ASN A 249 -10.88 21.70 9.58
N VAL A 250 -10.38 20.69 10.28
CA VAL A 250 -10.68 19.28 9.99
C VAL A 250 -12.19 19.02 10.10
N VAL A 251 -12.84 19.55 11.14
CA VAL A 251 -14.30 19.46 11.32
C VAL A 251 -15.04 20.12 10.15
N ALA A 252 -14.61 21.30 9.70
CA ALA A 252 -15.24 21.97 8.57
C ALA A 252 -15.14 21.17 7.26
N VAL A 253 -13.97 20.54 6.99
CA VAL A 253 -13.80 19.65 5.82
C VAL A 253 -14.71 18.43 5.92
N LYS A 254 -14.76 17.77 7.09
CA LYS A 254 -15.61 16.59 7.30
C LYS A 254 -17.10 16.93 7.17
N GLU A 255 -17.52 18.12 7.59
CA GLU A 255 -18.89 18.58 7.41
C GLU A 255 -19.24 18.75 5.91
N VAL A 256 -18.33 19.31 5.11
CA VAL A 256 -18.51 19.36 3.65
C VAL A 256 -18.60 17.95 3.05
N TYR A 257 -17.76 17.01 3.47
CA TYR A 257 -17.84 15.62 3.02
C TYR A 257 -19.19 14.97 3.37
N ASN A 258 -19.73 15.26 4.56
CA ASN A 258 -21.04 14.77 4.98
C ASN A 258 -22.18 15.35 4.14
N GLN A 259 -22.14 16.66 3.84
CA GLN A 259 -23.14 17.33 3.00
C GLN A 259 -23.14 16.81 1.55
N ILE A 260 -21.96 16.52 1.01
CA ILE A 260 -21.81 15.90 -0.33
C ILE A 260 -22.24 14.43 -0.31
N GLY A 261 -22.14 13.76 0.85
CA GLY A 261 -22.41 12.33 0.96
C GLY A 261 -21.25 11.46 0.47
N VAL A 262 -20.00 11.87 0.72
CA VAL A 262 -18.78 11.15 0.27
C VAL A 262 -18.74 9.70 0.77
N GLU A 263 -19.27 9.42 1.97
CA GLU A 263 -19.42 8.04 2.46
C GLU A 263 -20.29 7.17 1.54
N GLY A 264 -21.36 7.74 0.98
CA GLY A 264 -22.22 7.06 0.00
C GLY A 264 -21.50 6.80 -1.31
N LEU A 265 -20.69 7.77 -1.78
CA LEU A 265 -19.84 7.61 -2.96
C LEU A 265 -18.83 6.46 -2.76
N PHE A 266 -18.22 6.37 -1.57
CA PHE A 266 -17.28 5.30 -1.25
C PHE A 266 -17.96 3.93 -1.26
N LYS A 267 -19.16 3.81 -0.66
CA LYS A 267 -19.92 2.55 -0.66
C LYS A 267 -20.26 2.09 -2.08
N ALA A 268 -20.67 3.01 -2.96
CA ALA A 268 -20.91 2.70 -4.37
C ALA A 268 -19.63 2.26 -5.08
N TYR A 269 -18.51 2.99 -4.89
CA TYR A 269 -17.20 2.62 -5.45
C TYR A 269 -16.72 1.25 -4.97
N GLU A 270 -16.95 0.91 -3.69
CA GLU A 270 -16.59 -0.38 -3.11
C GLU A 270 -17.36 -1.54 -3.77
N GLU A 271 -18.67 -1.37 -3.99
CA GLU A 271 -19.51 -2.39 -4.66
C GLU A 271 -19.14 -2.55 -6.15
N GLU A 272 -18.91 -1.44 -6.84
CA GLU A 272 -18.47 -1.45 -8.24
C GLU A 272 -17.08 -2.10 -8.38
N SER A 273 -16.13 -1.71 -7.52
CA SER A 273 -14.78 -2.28 -7.51
C SER A 273 -14.82 -3.77 -7.21
N TYR A 274 -15.62 -4.22 -6.24
CA TYR A 274 -15.80 -5.64 -5.95
C TYR A 274 -16.31 -6.41 -7.18
N THR A 275 -17.33 -5.87 -7.86
CA THR A 275 -17.91 -6.50 -9.06
C THR A 275 -16.89 -6.58 -10.20
N ARG A 276 -16.21 -5.46 -10.48
CA ARG A 276 -15.19 -5.35 -11.53
C ARG A 276 -14.00 -6.28 -11.27
N LEU A 277 -13.49 -6.31 -10.04
CA LEU A 277 -12.36 -7.16 -9.65
C LEU A 277 -12.69 -8.64 -9.73
N ASN A 278 -13.89 -9.07 -9.28
CA ASN A 278 -14.32 -10.45 -9.48
C ASN A 278 -14.46 -10.81 -10.96
N ALA A 279 -14.94 -9.89 -11.80
CA ALA A 279 -15.00 -10.12 -13.24
C ALA A 279 -13.61 -10.23 -13.88
N LEU A 280 -12.61 -9.45 -13.44
CA LEU A 280 -11.22 -9.57 -13.88
C LEU A 280 -10.63 -10.93 -13.47
N ILE A 281 -10.84 -11.34 -12.22
CA ILE A 281 -10.38 -12.64 -11.71
C ILE A 281 -11.04 -13.79 -12.48
N ALA A 282 -12.35 -13.72 -12.74
CA ALA A 282 -13.07 -14.76 -13.47
C ALA A 282 -12.62 -14.89 -14.94
N LYS A 283 -12.08 -13.82 -15.52
CA LYS A 283 -11.50 -13.81 -16.88
C LYS A 283 -10.06 -14.33 -16.94
N LEU A 284 -9.43 -14.60 -15.80
CA LEU A 284 -8.10 -15.18 -15.76
C LEU A 284 -8.09 -16.54 -16.47
N ASP A 285 -7.29 -16.65 -17.52
CA ASP A 285 -7.21 -17.83 -18.40
C ASP A 285 -5.79 -18.41 -18.53
N HIS A 286 -4.81 -17.86 -17.82
CA HIS A 286 -3.43 -18.31 -17.91
C HIS A 286 -3.20 -19.67 -17.21
N PRO A 287 -2.61 -20.69 -17.89
CA PRO A 287 -2.45 -22.03 -17.33
C PRO A 287 -1.45 -22.13 -16.18
N LEU A 288 -0.60 -21.11 -15.98
CA LEU A 288 0.38 -21.03 -14.89
C LEU A 288 -0.13 -20.28 -13.65
N LEU A 289 -1.34 -19.69 -13.72
CA LEU A 289 -1.94 -18.95 -12.61
C LEU A 289 -3.14 -19.72 -12.06
N SER A 290 -3.57 -19.31 -10.86
CA SER A 290 -4.81 -19.77 -10.26
C SER A 290 -5.61 -18.57 -9.78
N GLN A 291 -6.92 -18.58 -10.05
CA GLN A 291 -7.86 -17.59 -9.53
C GLN A 291 -7.85 -17.55 -8.00
N ASP A 292 -7.51 -18.66 -7.34
CA ASP A 292 -7.42 -18.75 -5.89
C ASP A 292 -6.41 -17.76 -5.29
N VAL A 293 -5.33 -17.45 -6.02
CA VAL A 293 -4.34 -16.44 -5.59
C VAL A 293 -5.06 -15.11 -5.37
N PHE A 294 -5.83 -14.66 -6.36
CA PHE A 294 -6.47 -13.34 -6.35
C PHE A 294 -7.75 -13.30 -5.50
N THR A 295 -8.53 -14.38 -5.47
CA THR A 295 -9.72 -14.45 -4.60
C THR A 295 -9.34 -14.45 -3.11
N SER A 296 -8.17 -15.00 -2.75
CA SER A 296 -7.66 -14.92 -1.37
C SER A 296 -7.44 -13.48 -0.91
N PHE A 297 -6.90 -12.61 -1.78
CA PHE A 297 -6.77 -11.18 -1.50
C PHE A 297 -8.14 -10.52 -1.36
N MET A 298 -9.04 -10.74 -2.32
CA MET A 298 -10.38 -10.16 -2.28
C MET A 298 -11.12 -10.48 -0.97
N LYS A 299 -11.05 -11.73 -0.49
CA LYS A 299 -11.64 -12.15 0.78
C LYS A 299 -11.07 -11.41 1.99
N ARG A 300 -9.81 -10.97 1.94
CA ARG A 300 -9.14 -10.25 3.02
C ARG A 300 -9.42 -8.75 3.00
N ILE A 301 -9.60 -8.16 1.82
CA ILE A 301 -9.69 -6.71 1.66
C ILE A 301 -11.13 -6.20 1.51
N TYR A 302 -12.04 -7.00 0.95
CA TYR A 302 -13.43 -6.56 0.75
C TYR A 302 -14.13 -6.31 2.09
N LYS A 303 -14.70 -5.11 2.26
CA LYS A 303 -15.36 -4.67 3.50
C LYS A 303 -14.46 -4.83 4.74
N ARG A 304 -13.15 -4.67 4.58
CA ARG A 304 -12.22 -4.72 5.70
C ARG A 304 -12.54 -3.60 6.68
N THR A 305 -12.62 -3.93 7.95
CA THR A 305 -12.76 -2.95 9.04
C THR A 305 -11.40 -2.55 9.62
N LYS A 306 -10.31 -3.19 9.18
CA LYS A 306 -8.92 -2.93 9.57
C LYS A 306 -8.00 -3.26 8.41
#